data_AF-A0A951Y0W0-F1
#
_entry.id   AF-A0A951Y0W0-F1
#
_cell.length_a   1.000
_cell.length_b   1.000
_cell.length_c   1.000
_cell.angle_alpha   90.00
_cell.angle_beta   90.00
_cell.angle_gamma   90.00
#
_symmetry.space_group_name_H-M   'P 1'
#
loop_
_entity.id
_entity.type
_entity.pdbx_description
1 polymer ?
#
loop_
_entity_poly.entity_id
_entity_poly.type
_entity_poly.pdbx_seq_one_letter_code
_entity_poly.pdbx_strand_id
1 'polypeptide(L)'
;MPDLTHLYWNAGLLLLAAIAIFVGLIVARVLRNRFSDSGTTAPFTLQDLRELRASGQISDREYETMRAAIVGSVRRPADPPARPAAPGDRPSVPGEPPESQDPSAESR
;
A
#
# COMPACT_ATOMS: atom_id res chain seq x y z
N MET A 1 -20.37 44.67 18.55
CA MET A 1 -21.08 43.46 19.04
C MET A 1 -20.52 42.31 18.22
N PRO A 2 -19.93 41.27 18.82
CA PRO A 2 -19.35 40.17 18.04
C PRO A 2 -20.45 39.51 17.23
N ASP A 3 -20.25 39.41 15.91
CA ASP A 3 -21.26 38.90 15.00
C ASP A 3 -21.49 37.41 15.28
N LEU A 4 -22.70 37.08 15.72
CA LEU A 4 -23.14 35.74 16.08
C LEU A 4 -22.89 34.73 14.95
N THR A 5 -22.87 35.19 13.70
CA THR A 5 -22.57 34.40 12.49
C THR A 5 -21.19 33.77 12.51
N HIS A 6 -20.15 34.50 12.96
CA HIS A 6 -18.80 33.95 13.10
C HIS A 6 -18.72 32.92 14.22
N LEU A 7 -19.50 33.10 15.29
CA LEU A 7 -19.57 32.14 16.38
C LEU A 7 -20.19 30.80 15.92
N TYR A 8 -21.30 30.84 15.18
CA TYR A 8 -21.94 29.63 14.64
C TYR A 8 -21.07 28.93 13.58
N TRP A 9 -20.40 29.71 12.72
CA TRP A 9 -19.47 29.17 11.73
C TRP A 9 -18.29 28.46 12.39
N ASN A 10 -17.67 29.09 13.40
CA ASN A 10 -16.57 28.51 14.15
C ASN A 10 -17.02 27.30 14.99
N ALA A 11 -18.22 27.34 15.56
CA ALA A 11 -18.80 26.22 16.30
C ALA A 11 -19.06 25.00 15.39
N GLY A 12 -19.57 25.22 14.17
CA GLY A 12 -19.72 24.17 13.17
C GLY A 12 -18.39 23.55 12.75
N LEU A 13 -17.37 24.39 12.52
CA LEU A 13 -16.02 23.92 12.19
C LEU A 13 -15.40 23.12 13.35
N LEU A 14 -15.55 23.59 14.59
CA LEU A 14 -15.07 22.89 15.78
C LEU A 14 -15.78 21.56 15.99
N LEU A 15 -17.09 21.50 15.76
CA LEU A 15 -17.86 20.26 15.86
C LEU A 15 -17.39 19.25 14.80
N LEU A 16 -17.19 19.69 13.56
CA LEU A 16 -16.69 18.83 12.49
C LEU A 16 -15.28 18.31 12.79
N ALA A 17 -14.40 19.19 13.27
CA ALA A 17 -13.06 18.81 13.70
C ALA A 17 -13.10 17.80 14.86
N ALA A 18 -13.97 18.02 15.85
CA ALA A 18 -14.16 17.11 16.97
C ALA A 18 -14.63 15.72 16.51
N ILE A 19 -15.58 15.65 15.57
CA ILE A 19 -16.05 14.40 14.99
C ILE A 19 -14.91 13.70 14.24
N ALA A 20 -14.15 14.43 13.41
CA ALA A 20 -13.03 13.87 12.66
C ALA A 20 -11.95 13.30 13.60
N ILE A 21 -11.63 14.01 14.69
CA ILE A 21 -10.69 13.53 15.71
C ILE A 21 -11.25 12.29 16.41
N PHE A 22 -12.53 12.30 16.78
CA PHE A 22 -13.16 11.17 17.46
C PHE A 22 -13.16 9.90 16.60
N VAL A 23 -13.54 10.02 15.33
CA VAL A 23 -13.46 8.92 14.35
C VAL A 23 -12.02 8.47 14.16
N GLY A 24 -11.08 9.42 14.00
CA GLY A 24 -9.67 9.12 13.88
C GLY A 24 -9.10 8.36 15.07
N LEU A 25 -9.51 8.70 16.30
CA LEU A 25 -9.13 8.00 17.52
C LEU A 25 -9.71 6.59 17.60
N ILE A 26 -10.97 6.39 17.21
CA ILE A 26 -11.58 5.06 17.15
C ILE A 26 -10.83 4.19 16.15
N VAL A 27 -10.61 4.70 14.93
CA VAL A 27 -9.88 3.98 13.88
C VAL A 27 -8.45 3.68 14.34
N ALA A 28 -7.73 4.64 14.90
CA ALA A 28 -6.37 4.46 15.40
C ALA A 28 -6.30 3.44 16.54
N ARG A 29 -7.30 3.41 17.43
CA ARG A 29 -7.38 2.44 18.53
C ARG A 29 -7.66 1.03 18.00
N VAL A 30 -8.58 0.90 17.04
CA VAL A 30 -8.88 -0.38 16.38
C VAL A 30 -7.64 -0.88 15.63
N LEU A 31 -6.98 -0.01 14.85
CA LEU A 31 -5.75 -0.37 14.13
C LEU A 31 -4.62 -0.74 15.07
N ARG A 32 -4.35 0.03 16.14
CA ARG A 32 -3.29 -0.28 17.11
C ARG A 32 -3.50 -1.66 17.74
N ASN A 33 -4.75 -2.00 18.08
CA ASN A 33 -5.09 -3.29 18.67
C ASN A 33 -5.00 -4.45 17.67
N ARG A 34 -5.15 -4.18 16.35
CA ARG A 34 -5.02 -5.19 15.29
C ARG A 34 -3.58 -5.37 14.82
N PHE A 35 -2.75 -4.33 14.86
CA PHE A 35 -1.34 -4.38 14.43
C PHE A 35 -0.40 -4.94 15.49
N SER A 36 -0.83 -5.07 16.75
CA SER A 36 0.02 -5.66 17.79
C SER A 36 0.20 -7.18 17.58
N ASP A 37 -0.67 -7.83 16.79
CA ASP A 37 -0.69 -9.29 16.64
C ASP A 37 -0.30 -9.82 15.24
N SER A 38 -0.05 -9.01 14.20
CA SER A 38 0.18 -9.59 12.85
C SER A 38 0.98 -8.72 11.89
N GLY A 39 2.19 -9.17 11.56
CA GLY A 39 2.97 -8.75 10.39
C GLY A 39 2.39 -9.22 9.05
N THR A 40 1.07 -9.20 8.88
CA THR A 40 0.40 -9.48 7.60
C THR A 40 -0.92 -8.73 7.62
N THR A 41 -0.96 -7.58 6.95
CA THR A 41 -2.21 -6.89 6.60
C THR A 41 -3.13 -7.91 5.95
N ALA A 42 -4.20 -8.31 6.67
CA ALA A 42 -5.16 -9.26 6.14
C ALA A 42 -5.64 -8.75 4.76
N PRO A 43 -5.51 -9.56 3.68
CA PRO A 43 -5.90 -9.12 2.36
C PRO A 43 -7.41 -8.87 2.37
N PHE A 44 -7.82 -7.67 1.94
CA PHE A 44 -9.23 -7.30 1.82
C PHE A 44 -9.98 -8.35 1.00
N THR A 45 -10.96 -9.01 1.59
CA THR A 45 -11.62 -10.17 0.99
C THR A 45 -12.95 -9.81 0.34
N LEU A 46 -13.47 -10.72 -0.50
CA LEU A 46 -14.84 -10.61 -1.03
C LEU A 46 -15.91 -10.66 0.07
N GLN A 47 -15.58 -11.21 1.24
CA GLN A 47 -16.52 -11.29 2.35
C GLN A 47 -16.69 -9.91 3.01
N ASP A 48 -15.58 -9.20 3.25
CA ASP A 48 -15.59 -7.83 3.79
C ASP A 48 -16.35 -6.88 2.85
N LEU A 49 -16.16 -7.04 1.53
CA LEU A 49 -16.87 -6.23 0.53
C LEU A 49 -18.39 -6.50 0.53
N ARG A 50 -18.81 -7.76 0.75
CA ARG A 50 -20.24 -8.12 0.86
C ARG A 50 -20.85 -7.52 2.12
N GLU A 51 -20.12 -7.54 3.23
CA GLU A 51 -20.56 -6.95 4.49
C GLU A 51 -20.70 -5.43 4.38
N LEU A 52 -19.76 -4.75 3.70
CA LEU A 52 -19.89 -3.32 3.40
C LEU A 52 -21.15 -3.00 2.60
N ARG A 53 -21.45 -3.80 1.55
CA ARG A 53 -22.69 -3.66 0.78
C ARG A 53 -23.93 -3.89 1.64
N ALA A 54 -23.93 -4.94 2.46
CA ALA A 54 -25.06 -5.26 3.35
C ALA A 54 -25.29 -4.17 4.41
N SER A 55 -24.22 -3.50 4.86
CA SER A 55 -24.29 -2.37 5.79
C SER A 55 -24.71 -1.05 5.12
N GLY A 56 -24.85 -1.02 3.79
CA GLY A 56 -25.23 0.18 3.03
C GLY A 56 -24.11 1.21 2.87
N GLN A 57 -22.86 0.84 3.16
CA GLN A 57 -21.71 1.75 3.06
C GLN A 57 -21.20 1.96 1.63
N ILE A 58 -21.58 1.07 0.70
CA ILE A 58 -21.25 1.16 -0.73
C ILE A 58 -22.50 0.86 -1.56
N SER A 59 -22.61 1.54 -2.70
CA SER A 59 -23.66 1.29 -3.68
C SER A 59 -23.41 0.02 -4.49
N ASP A 60 -24.47 -0.50 -5.15
CA ASP A 60 -24.37 -1.70 -5.98
C ASP A 60 -23.34 -1.55 -7.12
N ARG A 61 -23.26 -0.35 -7.73
CA ARG A 61 -22.27 -0.06 -8.78
C ARG A 61 -20.83 -0.10 -8.26
N GLU A 62 -20.60 0.44 -7.06
CA GLU A 62 -19.28 0.43 -6.42
C GLU A 62 -18.88 -1.00 -6.04
N TYR A 63 -19.84 -1.78 -5.52
CA TYR A 63 -19.64 -3.19 -5.21
C TYR A 63 -19.20 -4.01 -6.44
N GLU A 64 -19.85 -3.84 -7.59
CA GLU A 64 -19.49 -4.57 -8.82
C GLU A 64 -18.07 -4.25 -9.28
N THR A 65 -17.69 -2.97 -9.25
CA THR A 65 -16.35 -2.50 -9.64
C THR A 65 -15.27 -3.09 -8.72
N MET A 66 -15.48 -3.04 -7.40
CA MET A 66 -14.53 -3.56 -6.42
C MET A 66 -14.46 -5.10 -6.45
N ARG A 67 -15.60 -5.77 -6.64
CA ARG A 67 -15.67 -7.23 -6.79
C ARG A 67 -14.83 -7.71 -7.98
N ALA A 68 -14.95 -7.03 -9.12
CA ALA A 68 -14.18 -7.38 -10.32
C ALA A 68 -12.67 -7.23 -10.09
N ALA A 69 -12.24 -6.20 -9.35
CA ALA A 69 -10.83 -5.99 -9.01
C ALA A 69 -10.28 -7.10 -8.10
N ILE A 70 -11.03 -7.54 -7.08
CA ILE A 70 -10.62 -8.62 -6.17
C ILE A 70 -10.57 -9.98 -6.89
N VAL A 71 -11.56 -10.27 -7.73
CA VAL A 71 -11.54 -11.52 -8.53
C VAL A 71 -10.39 -11.50 -9.54
N GLY A 72 -10.08 -10.33 -10.11
CA GLY A 72 -8.96 -10.14 -11.02
C GLY A 72 -7.59 -10.36 -10.38
N SER A 73 -7.40 -9.91 -9.13
CA SER A 73 -6.13 -10.09 -8.39
C SER A 73 -5.90 -11.55 -7.97
N VAL A 74 -6.96 -12.32 -7.70
CA VAL A 74 -6.85 -13.76 -7.42
C VAL A 74 -6.47 -14.56 -8.66
N ARG A 75 -6.87 -14.10 -9.86
CA ARG A 75 -6.66 -14.82 -11.12
C ARG A 75 -5.33 -14.51 -11.80
N ARG A 76 -4.64 -13.44 -11.42
CA ARG A 76 -3.26 -13.15 -11.86
C ARG A 76 -2.31 -13.67 -10.77
N PRO A 77 -1.62 -14.81 -10.97
CA PRO A 77 -0.51 -15.16 -10.10
C PRO A 77 0.43 -13.97 -10.11
N ALA A 78 0.76 -13.46 -8.93
CA ALA A 78 1.70 -12.37 -8.77
C ALA A 78 2.98 -12.72 -9.53
N ASP A 79 3.23 -12.04 -10.64
CA ASP A 79 4.58 -11.97 -11.19
C ASP A 79 5.39 -11.29 -10.09
N PRO A 80 6.37 -11.98 -9.46
CA PRO A 80 7.16 -11.35 -8.42
C PRO A 80 7.76 -10.09 -9.03
N PRO A 81 7.69 -8.92 -8.35
CA PRO A 81 8.30 -7.72 -8.88
C PRO A 81 9.74 -8.05 -9.22
N ALA A 82 10.10 -7.93 -10.49
CA ALA A 82 11.45 -8.05 -10.98
C ALA A 82 12.30 -7.14 -10.08
N ARG A 83 13.02 -7.76 -9.13
CA ARG A 83 13.92 -7.06 -8.24
C ARG A 83 14.81 -6.23 -9.16
N PRO A 84 14.90 -4.90 -8.99
CA PRO A 84 15.89 -4.11 -9.71
C PRO A 84 17.23 -4.81 -9.49
N ALA A 85 17.83 -5.30 -10.57
CA ALA A 85 19.16 -5.89 -10.51
C ALA A 85 20.04 -4.88 -9.77
N ALA A 86 20.53 -5.28 -8.61
CA ALA A 86 21.49 -4.47 -7.88
C ALA A 86 22.63 -4.14 -8.86
N PRO A 87 23.07 -2.87 -8.96
CA PRO A 87 24.26 -2.52 -9.74
C PRO A 87 25.47 -3.23 -9.11
N GLY A 88 25.74 -4.44 -9.56
CA GLY A 88 26.70 -5.36 -8.93
C GLY A 88 26.70 -6.75 -9.56
N ASP A 89 25.56 -7.25 -10.03
CA ASP A 89 25.51 -8.49 -10.81
C ASP A 89 25.79 -8.20 -12.28
N ARG A 90 27.07 -8.04 -12.60
CA ARG A 90 27.53 -8.30 -13.98
C ARG A 90 27.13 -9.75 -14.29
N PRO A 91 26.43 -10.02 -15.42
CA PRO A 91 26.35 -11.37 -15.94
C PRO A 91 27.80 -11.82 -16.14
N SER A 92 28.24 -12.80 -15.35
CA SER A 92 29.47 -13.52 -15.66
C SER A 92 29.17 -14.24 -16.96
N VAL A 93 29.49 -13.63 -18.10
CA VAL A 93 29.37 -14.25 -19.42
C VAL A 93 30.22 -15.52 -19.37
N PRO A 94 29.62 -16.72 -19.40
CA PRO A 94 30.38 -17.95 -19.44
C PRO A 94 30.89 -18.10 -20.87
N GLY A 95 32.14 -17.70 -21.10
CA GLY A 95 32.80 -17.91 -22.38
C GLY A 95 33.54 -16.67 -22.89
N GLU A 96 34.67 -16.35 -22.28
CA GLU A 96 35.77 -15.77 -23.03
C GLU A 96 37.06 -16.49 -22.59
N PRO A 97 37.70 -17.27 -23.47
CA PRO A 97 38.99 -17.89 -23.19
C PRO A 97 40.04 -16.78 -22.96
N PRO A 98 41.00 -16.96 -22.03
CA PRO A 98 41.98 -15.91 -21.73
C PRO A 98 42.90 -15.71 -22.94
N GLU A 99 42.61 -14.67 -23.73
CA GLU A 99 43.53 -14.13 -24.71
C GLU A 99 44.68 -13.48 -23.96
N SER A 100 45.77 -14.24 -23.93
CA SER A 100 47.14 -13.90 -23.58
C SER A 100 47.50 -12.43 -23.79
N GLN A 101 48.09 -11.81 -22.77
CA GLN A 101 49.19 -10.88 -22.98
C GLN A 101 50.08 -10.80 -21.74
N ASP A 102 51.23 -11.48 -21.89
CA ASP A 102 52.54 -11.15 -21.33
C ASP A 102 52.94 -9.74 -21.80
N PRO A 103 53.27 -8.84 -20.86
CA PRO A 103 54.37 -7.94 -21.12
C PRO A 103 55.32 -7.83 -19.91
N SER A 104 56.59 -8.04 -20.20
CA SER A 104 57.74 -7.45 -19.51
C SER A 104 58.23 -8.14 -18.22
N ALA A 105 58.89 -9.28 -18.40
CA ALA A 105 60.15 -9.53 -17.70
C ALA A 105 61.29 -8.89 -18.51
N GLU A 106 61.58 -7.61 -18.24
CA GLU A 106 62.76 -6.91 -18.72
C GLU A 106 63.91 -7.07 -17.70
N SER A 107 65.15 -7.23 -18.19
CA SER A 107 66.40 -6.83 -17.51
C SER A 107 66.88 -7.63 -16.27
N ARG A 108 67.82 -8.55 -16.53
CA ARG A 108 69.12 -8.61 -15.83
C ARG A 108 70.18 -9.33 -16.66
#